data_AF-W9UQ09-F1
#
_entry.id   AF-W9UQ09-F1
#
_cell.length_a   1.000
_cell.length_b   1.000
_cell.length_c   1.000
_cell.angle_alpha   90.00
_cell.angle_beta   90.00
_cell.angle_gamma   90.00
#
_symmetry.space_group_name_H-M   'P 1'
#
loop_
_entity.id
_entity.type
_entity.pdbx_description
1 polymer ?
#
loop_
_entity_poly.entity_id
_entity_poly.type
_entity_poly.pdbx_seq_one_letter_code
_entity_poly.pdbx_strand_id
1 'polypeptide(L)'
;MMLAKKTFEDTCLRVERILDAISAQYPKLMHYNQIKLMHCQWYKDVALEKYSEATRLDYIRALRLLVTALGKEHWLSLLKIDTHTGAPSKIGAIKSSKRTVKRVRKGC
;
A
#
# COMPACT_ATOMS: atom_id res chain seq x y z
N MET A 1 -5.01 -20.72 -14.27
CA MET A 1 -4.98 -19.31 -13.80
C MET A 1 -5.77 -19.19 -12.49
N MET A 2 -5.15 -19.39 -11.32
CA MET A 2 -5.84 -19.33 -10.01
C MET A 2 -4.98 -18.64 -8.92
N LEU A 3 -4.04 -17.77 -9.30
CA LEU A 3 -3.13 -17.11 -8.33
C LEU A 3 -3.57 -15.70 -7.90
N ALA A 4 -4.51 -15.07 -8.61
CA ALA A 4 -4.89 -13.67 -8.37
C ALA A 4 -6.03 -13.47 -7.36
N LYS A 5 -6.86 -14.49 -7.10
CA LYS A 5 -8.01 -14.37 -6.17
C LYS A 5 -7.60 -14.53 -4.70
N LYS A 6 -6.68 -15.45 -4.43
CA LYS A 6 -6.21 -15.79 -3.08
C LYS A 6 -5.55 -14.60 -2.37
N THR A 7 -4.77 -13.80 -3.10
CA THR A 7 -4.07 -12.63 -2.56
C THR A 7 -5.01 -11.50 -2.14
N PHE A 8 -6.17 -11.34 -2.80
CA PHE A 8 -7.17 -10.35 -2.42
C PHE A 8 -7.89 -10.75 -1.13
N GLU A 9 -8.35 -12.00 -1.05
CA GLU A 9 -8.99 -12.56 0.15
C GLU A 9 -8.06 -12.49 1.37
N ASP A 10 -6.80 -12.88 1.21
CA ASP A 10 -5.78 -12.76 2.25
C ASP A 10 -5.55 -11.31 2.70
N THR A 11 -5.77 -10.34 1.82
CA THR A 11 -5.62 -8.92 2.14
C THR A 11 -6.83 -8.40 2.92
N CYS A 12 -8.05 -8.79 2.54
CA CYS A 12 -9.27 -8.47 3.28
C CYS A 12 -9.22 -9.02 4.72
N LEU A 13 -8.80 -10.28 4.88
CA LEU A 13 -8.63 -10.90 6.21
C LEU A 13 -7.62 -10.14 7.08
N ARG A 14 -6.55 -9.60 6.49
CA ARG A 14 -5.59 -8.76 7.22
C ARG A 14 -6.20 -7.43 7.62
N VAL A 15 -7.02 -6.81 6.76
CA VAL A 15 -7.74 -5.57 7.08
C VAL A 15 -8.71 -5.79 8.24
N GLU A 16 -9.47 -6.88 8.23
CA GLU A 16 -10.35 -7.27 9.35
C GLU A 16 -9.55 -7.42 10.64
N ARG A 17 -8.43 -8.14 10.61
CA ARG A 17 -7.55 -8.28 11.79
C ARG A 17 -6.99 -6.96 12.30
N ILE A 18 -6.69 -6.01 11.40
CA ILE A 18 -6.28 -4.65 11.79
C ILE A 18 -7.40 -3.97 12.55
N LEU A 19 -8.63 -4.02 12.01
CA LEU A 19 -9.81 -3.41 12.63
C LEU A 19 -10.15 -4.04 13.98
N ASP A 20 -10.08 -5.36 14.09
CA ASP A 20 -10.31 -6.09 15.35
C ASP A 20 -9.28 -5.70 16.42
N ALA A 21 -8.00 -5.61 16.05
CA ALA A 21 -6.96 -5.20 16.98
C ALA A 21 -7.14 -3.74 17.44
N ILE A 22 -7.55 -2.85 16.54
CA ILE A 22 -7.86 -1.46 16.87
C ILE A 22 -9.10 -1.39 17.76
N SER A 23 -10.15 -2.16 17.47
CA SER A 23 -11.40 -2.20 18.25
C SER A 23 -11.15 -2.72 19.67
N ALA A 24 -10.35 -3.79 19.80
CA ALA A 24 -9.96 -4.36 21.09
C ALA A 24 -9.17 -3.35 21.95
N GLN A 25 -8.29 -2.57 21.34
CA GLN A 25 -7.51 -1.55 22.04
C GLN A 25 -8.33 -0.29 22.37
N TYR A 26 -9.29 0.07 21.50
CA TYR A 26 -10.07 1.29 21.60
C TYR A 26 -11.57 0.96 21.57
N PRO A 27 -12.15 0.44 22.67
CA PRO A 27 -13.54 -0.03 22.72
C PRO A 27 -14.59 1.08 22.50
N LYS A 28 -14.16 2.36 22.49
CA LYS A 28 -15.01 3.50 22.16
C LYS A 28 -15.23 3.70 20.65
N LEU A 29 -14.50 2.96 19.80
CA LEU A 29 -14.66 3.00 18.35
C LEU A 29 -15.79 2.04 17.95
N MET A 30 -16.98 2.59 17.71
CA MET A 30 -18.16 1.84 17.26
C MET A 30 -18.27 1.83 15.72
N HIS A 31 -17.69 2.83 15.05
CA HIS A 31 -17.80 3.00 13.60
C HIS A 31 -16.45 3.25 12.93
N TYR A 32 -16.27 2.76 11.71
CA TYR A 32 -15.08 2.97 10.90
C TYR A 32 -14.72 4.46 10.70
N ASN A 33 -15.72 5.34 10.69
CA ASN A 33 -15.51 6.78 10.52
C ASN A 33 -14.84 7.44 11.75
N GLN A 34 -14.82 6.76 12.89
CA GLN A 34 -14.14 7.23 14.10
C GLN A 34 -12.64 6.88 14.10
N ILE A 35 -12.18 6.07 13.14
CA ILE A 35 -10.77 5.76 12.97
C ILE A 35 -10.02 7.08 12.68
N LYS A 36 -8.95 7.30 13.42
CA LYS A 36 -8.09 8.48 13.40
C LYS A 36 -6.66 8.03 13.13
N LEU A 37 -5.83 8.95 12.66
CA LEU A 37 -4.41 8.74 12.41
C LEU A 37 -3.70 8.03 13.59
N MET A 38 -4.01 8.43 14.82
CA MET A 38 -3.41 7.84 16.03
C MET A 38 -3.63 6.34 16.18
N HIS A 39 -4.79 5.81 15.73
CA HIS A 39 -5.09 4.38 15.81
C HIS A 39 -4.25 3.60 14.80
N CYS A 40 -4.11 4.14 13.58
CA CYS A 40 -3.24 3.57 12.56
C CYS A 40 -1.76 3.62 12.98
N GLN A 41 -1.34 4.68 13.66
CA GLN A 41 0.01 4.83 14.17
C GLN A 41 0.31 3.83 15.30
N TRP A 42 -0.59 3.71 16.27
CA TRP A 42 -0.48 2.69 17.32
C TRP A 42 -0.41 1.28 16.72
N TYR A 43 -1.24 0.97 15.73
CA TYR A 43 -1.22 -0.35 15.11
C TYR A 43 0.14 -0.64 14.44
N LYS A 44 0.66 0.33 13.68
CA LYS A 44 1.95 0.21 13.01
C LYS A 44 3.12 0.06 13.99
N ASP A 45 3.16 0.90 15.02
CA ASP A 45 4.34 1.01 15.89
C ASP A 45 4.31 -0.03 17.03
N VAL A 46 3.13 -0.39 17.54
CA VAL A 46 2.97 -1.28 18.70
C VAL A 46 2.42 -2.64 18.29
N ALA A 47 1.29 -2.69 17.59
CA ALA A 47 0.61 -3.97 17.31
C ALA A 47 1.40 -4.87 16.35
N LEU A 48 2.22 -4.28 15.48
CA LEU A 48 3.05 -5.02 14.52
C LEU A 48 4.39 -5.49 15.08
N GLU A 49 4.82 -5.02 16.25
CA GLU A 49 6.13 -5.34 16.83
C GLU A 49 6.31 -6.86 17.07
N LYS A 50 5.23 -7.58 17.39
CA LYS A 50 5.26 -9.03 17.60
C LYS A 50 5.47 -9.88 16.35
N TYR A 51 5.37 -9.32 15.16
CA TYR A 51 5.47 -10.06 13.90
C TYR A 51 6.85 -9.96 13.26
N SER A 52 7.19 -10.95 12.42
CA SER A 52 8.40 -10.91 11.57
C SER A 52 8.32 -9.80 10.53
N GLU A 53 9.47 -9.31 10.08
CA GLU A 53 9.56 -8.18 9.13
C GLU A 53 8.75 -8.40 7.85
N ALA A 54 8.81 -9.60 7.25
CA ALA A 54 8.01 -9.96 6.08
C ALA A 54 6.51 -9.83 6.35
N THR A 55 6.05 -10.33 7.50
CA THR A 55 4.64 -10.25 7.91
C THR A 55 4.23 -8.81 8.19
N ARG A 56 5.10 -8.00 8.80
CA ARG A 56 4.86 -6.57 9.03
C ARG A 56 4.63 -5.83 7.71
N LEU A 57 5.42 -6.11 6.68
CA LEU A 57 5.26 -5.51 5.36
C LEU A 57 3.89 -5.82 4.74
N ASP A 58 3.40 -7.06 4.87
CA ASP A 58 2.07 -7.42 4.39
C ASP A 58 0.95 -6.70 5.14
N TYR A 59 1.07 -6.56 6.47
CA TYR A 59 0.10 -5.76 7.24
C TYR A 59 0.21 -4.26 6.94
N ILE A 60 1.39 -3.72 6.65
CA ILE A 60 1.57 -2.33 6.22
C ILE A 60 0.88 -2.10 4.87
N ARG A 61 0.95 -3.06 3.94
CA ARG A 61 0.19 -3.00 2.66
C ARG A 61 -1.32 -3.01 2.89
N ALA A 62 -1.81 -3.85 3.80
CA ALA A 62 -3.22 -3.88 4.19
C ALA A 62 -3.65 -2.57 4.88
N LEU A 63 -2.83 -2.02 5.77
CA LEU A 63 -3.07 -0.73 6.43
C LEU A 63 -3.13 0.41 5.42
N ARG A 64 -2.27 0.39 4.40
CA ARG A 64 -2.32 1.36 3.29
C ARG A 64 -3.66 1.31 2.57
N LEU A 65 -4.15 0.11 2.23
CA LEU A 65 -5.44 -0.06 1.58
C LEU A 65 -6.59 0.45 2.46
N LEU A 66 -6.56 0.18 3.76
CA LEU A 66 -7.53 0.70 4.71
C LEU A 66 -7.55 2.24 4.72
N VAL A 67 -6.38 2.88 4.81
CA VAL A 67 -6.24 4.35 4.80
C VAL A 67 -6.73 4.96 3.49
N THR A 68 -6.44 4.31 2.36
CA THR A 68 -6.96 4.71 1.04
C THR A 68 -8.48 4.56 0.97
N ALA A 69 -9.05 3.46 1.49
CA ALA A 69 -10.49 3.23 1.53
C ALA A 69 -11.24 4.24 2.40
N LEU A 70 -10.60 4.74 3.46
CA LEU A 70 -11.13 5.84 4.30
C LEU A 70 -11.06 7.21 3.62
N GLY A 71 -10.45 7.32 2.43
CA GLY A 71 -10.24 8.59 1.73
C GLY A 71 -9.24 9.51 2.43
N LYS A 72 -8.33 8.96 3.24
CA LYS A 72 -7.36 9.71 4.06
C LYS A 72 -5.92 9.52 3.57
N GLU A 73 -5.69 9.59 2.27
CA GLU A 73 -4.37 9.31 1.67
C GLU A 73 -3.23 10.18 2.23
N HIS A 74 -3.52 11.41 2.67
CA HIS A 74 -2.55 12.29 3.33
C HIS A 74 -1.97 11.68 4.62
N TRP A 75 -2.65 10.72 5.26
CA TRP A 75 -2.13 9.99 6.42
C TRP A 75 -0.97 9.07 6.07
N LEU A 76 -0.86 8.58 4.83
CA LEU A 76 0.22 7.67 4.44
C LEU A 76 1.60 8.31 4.62
N SER A 77 1.71 9.60 4.29
CA SER A 77 2.93 10.39 4.51
C SER A 77 3.25 10.51 6.01
N LEU A 78 2.24 10.80 6.83
CA LEU A 78 2.39 10.93 8.29
C LEU A 78 2.74 9.59 8.95
N LEU A 79 2.20 8.49 8.43
CA LEU A 79 2.51 7.13 8.87
C LEU A 79 3.86 6.62 8.35
N LYS A 80 4.59 7.41 7.54
CA LYS A 80 5.84 7.00 6.87
C LYS A 80 5.67 5.67 6.11
N ILE A 81 4.54 5.50 5.44
CA ILE A 81 4.26 4.33 4.60
C ILE A 81 4.57 4.72 3.15
N ASP A 82 5.51 4.00 2.53
CA ASP A 82 5.86 4.26 1.15
C ASP A 82 4.65 4.09 0.21
N THR A 83 4.34 5.17 -0.50
CA THR A 83 3.31 5.21 -1.53
C THR A 83 3.83 4.66 -2.87
N HIS A 84 5.13 4.40 -2.97
CA HIS A 84 5.82 3.84 -4.14
C HIS A 84 5.48 2.35 -4.33
N THR A 85 4.25 2.07 -4.71
CA THR A 85 3.92 0.89 -5.51
C THR A 85 4.55 1.11 -6.88
N GLY A 86 5.42 0.20 -7.35
CA GLY A 86 6.07 0.25 -8.66
C GLY A 86 5.14 0.20 -9.89
N ALA A 87 3.84 0.48 -9.72
CA ALA A 87 2.93 0.78 -10.80
C ALA A 87 2.91 2.30 -11.01
N PRO A 88 3.34 2.81 -12.17
CA PRO A 88 3.26 4.24 -12.43
C PRO A 88 1.78 4.68 -12.40
N SER A 89 1.42 5.56 -11.46
CA SER A 89 0.08 6.18 -11.40
C SER A 89 -0.24 7.07 -12.62
N LYS A 90 0.72 7.25 -13.53
CA LYS A 90 0.52 7.88 -14.83
C LYS A 90 1.06 6.94 -15.91
N ILE A 91 0.16 6.33 -16.68
CA ILE A 91 0.50 5.79 -18.00
C ILE A 91 0.70 6.99 -18.92
N GLY A 92 1.84 7.67 -18.79
CA GLY A 92 2.29 8.62 -19.78
C GLY A 92 2.74 7.83 -20.99
N ALA A 93 1.99 7.87 -22.09
CA ALA A 93 2.43 7.29 -23.35
C ALA A 93 3.74 7.96 -23.78
N ILE A 94 4.86 7.27 -23.60
CA ILE A 94 6.15 7.71 -24.13
C ILE A 94 6.04 7.61 -25.65
N LYS A 95 5.86 8.73 -26.35
CA LYS A 95 6.02 8.78 -27.81
C LYS A 95 7.48 8.41 -28.12
N SER A 96 7.69 7.20 -28.64
CA SER A 96 8.99 6.79 -29.15
C SER A 96 9.35 7.69 -30.34
N SER A 97 10.31 8.60 -30.16
CA SER A 97 10.87 9.39 -31.26
C SER A 97 11.76 8.46 -32.07
N LYS A 98 11.38 8.20 -33.33
CA LYS A 98 12.14 7.35 -34.26
C LYS A 98 13.58 7.88 -34.36
N ARG A 99 14.53 7.12 -33.81
CA ARG A 99 15.96 7.40 -33.93
C ARG A 99 16.37 7.09 -35.38
N THR A 100 16.42 8.10 -36.23
CA THR A 100 16.95 8.00 -37.60
C THR A 100 18.44 7.66 -37.52
N VAL A 101 18.80 6.42 -37.81
CA VAL A 101 20.20 5.98 -37.91
C VAL A 101 20.77 6.49 -39.22
N LYS A 102 21.54 7.59 -39.20
CA LYS A 102 22.43 7.96 -40.31
C LYS A 102 23.57 6.94 -40.36
N ARG A 103 23.52 6.00 -41.30
CA ARG A 103 24.67 5.14 -41.65
C ARG A 103 25.77 6.02 -42.25
N VAL A 104 26.82 6.28 -41.49
CA VAL A 104 28.11 6.73 -42.03
C VAL A 104 28.73 5.54 -42.77
N ARG A 105 28.83 5.64 -44.10
CA ARG A 105 29.67 4.74 -44.89
C ARG A 105 31.13 5.15 -44.65
N LYS A 106 31.90 4.29 -43.96
CA LYS A 106 33.37 4.29 -44.05
C LYS A 106 33.76 3.38 -45.22
N GLY A 107 34.75 3.83 -45.99
CA GLY A 107 35.11 3.33 -47.31
C GLY A 107 35.96 2.06 -47.33
N CYS A 108 36.11 1.56 -48.56
CA CYS A 108 37.36 1.11 -49.14
C CYS A 108 37.66 2.04 -50.32
#